data_AF-B3MCR9-F1
#
_entry.id   AF-B3MCR9-F1
#
_cell.length_a   1.000
_cell.length_b   1.000
_cell.length_c   1.000
_cell.angle_alpha   90.00
_cell.angle_beta   90.00
_cell.angle_gamma   90.00
#
_symmetry.space_group_name_H-M   'P 1'
#
loop_
_entity.id
_entity.type
_entity.pdbx_description
1 polymer ?
#
loop_
_entity_poly.entity_id
_entity_poly.type
_entity_poly.pdbx_seq_one_letter_code
_entity_poly.pdbx_strand_id
1 'polypeptide(L)'
;MRLCQQIQTLTSHLHGDDRTDIWFGLTAFERNNYRYISNNKLVDYTPKDSVLVNNGSCAFLKPVDPLYTFASGDCTVRKRFVCTQTDMCNGARMRKPKASCTVPDYAKEILSL
;
A
#
# COMPACT_ATOMS: atom_id res chain seq x y z
N MET A 1 -9.37 -12.67 -12.13
CA MET A 1 -9.88 -11.29 -12.05
C MET A 1 -9.84 -10.77 -10.61
N ARG A 2 -8.66 -10.74 -9.94
CA ARG A 2 -8.53 -10.41 -8.50
C ARG A 2 -7.66 -9.18 -8.19
N LEU A 3 -7.04 -8.55 -9.19
CA LEU A 3 -6.09 -7.45 -9.00
C LEU A 3 -6.68 -6.05 -9.24
N CYS A 4 -7.58 -5.89 -10.21
CA CYS A 4 -8.35 -4.64 -10.34
C CYS A 4 -9.14 -4.29 -9.08
N GLN A 5 -9.63 -5.31 -8.35
CA GLN A 5 -10.33 -5.11 -7.08
C GLN A 5 -9.43 -4.43 -6.03
N GLN A 6 -8.14 -4.75 -5.95
CA GLN A 6 -7.25 -4.15 -4.95
C GLN A 6 -7.04 -2.67 -5.17
N ILE A 7 -6.87 -2.21 -6.41
CA ILE A 7 -6.67 -0.78 -6.72
C ILE A 7 -7.96 0.00 -6.51
N GLN A 8 -9.10 -0.52 -6.98
CA GLN A 8 -10.39 0.13 -6.75
C GLN A 8 -10.71 0.27 -5.26
N THR A 9 -10.42 -0.76 -4.45
CA THR A 9 -10.52 -0.68 -2.99
C THR A 9 -9.51 0.29 -2.37
N LEU A 10 -8.30 0.37 -2.93
CA LEU A 10 -7.28 1.34 -2.47
C LEU A 10 -7.74 2.78 -2.68
N THR A 11 -8.40 3.06 -3.80
CA THR A 11 -8.81 4.42 -4.17
C THR A 11 -10.23 4.76 -3.72
N SER A 12 -11.07 3.79 -3.31
CA SER A 12 -12.46 4.06 -2.90
C SER A 12 -12.58 4.91 -1.63
N HIS A 13 -11.50 4.97 -0.83
CA HIS A 13 -11.43 5.83 0.36
C HIS A 13 -10.82 7.21 0.08
N LEU A 14 -10.37 7.46 -1.17
CA LEU A 14 -9.83 8.74 -1.60
C LEU A 14 -10.97 9.57 -2.19
N HIS A 15 -11.64 10.36 -1.35
CA HIS A 15 -12.79 11.18 -1.76
C HIS A 15 -12.39 12.48 -2.48
N GLY A 16 -13.30 13.00 -3.30
CA GLY A 16 -13.06 13.87 -4.47
C GLY A 16 -12.33 15.21 -4.27
N ASP A 17 -12.24 15.72 -3.05
CA ASP A 17 -11.52 16.97 -2.76
C ASP A 17 -10.04 16.73 -2.47
N ASP A 18 -9.67 15.50 -2.11
CA ASP A 18 -8.34 15.17 -1.62
C ASP A 18 -7.43 14.64 -2.73
N ARG A 19 -7.06 15.55 -3.64
CA ARG A 19 -6.38 15.25 -4.92
C ARG A 19 -4.87 15.41 -4.84
N THR A 20 -4.21 14.73 -3.90
CA THR A 20 -2.74 14.73 -3.82
C THR A 20 -2.14 13.45 -4.38
N ASP A 21 -0.86 13.52 -4.71
CA ASP A 21 -0.07 12.31 -4.94
C ASP A 21 0.04 11.48 -3.66
N ILE A 22 -0.08 10.16 -3.79
CA ILE A 22 -0.09 9.23 -2.65
C ILE A 22 0.83 8.05 -2.91
N TRP A 23 1.79 7.82 -2.03
CA TRP A 23 2.63 6.63 -2.03
C TRP A 23 1.82 5.37 -1.75
N PHE A 24 2.13 4.31 -2.48
CA PHE A 24 1.63 2.95 -2.19
C PHE A 24 2.78 1.96 -2.32
N GLY A 25 2.57 0.73 -1.87
CA GLY A 25 3.62 -0.28 -1.75
C GLY A 25 4.10 -0.90 -3.07
N LEU A 26 4.49 -0.08 -4.06
CA LEU A 26 5.06 -0.51 -5.35
C LEU A 26 6.39 0.24 -5.60
N THR A 27 7.46 -0.48 -5.90
CA THR A 27 8.80 0.10 -6.03
C THR A 27 9.67 -0.64 -7.04
N ALA A 28 10.57 0.10 -7.68
CA ALA A 28 11.70 -0.43 -8.45
C ALA A 28 13.05 -0.12 -7.78
N PHE A 29 13.06 0.38 -6.54
CA PHE A 29 14.29 0.68 -5.79
C PHE A 29 15.20 -0.56 -5.75
N GLU A 30 16.45 -0.37 -6.18
CA GLU A 30 17.49 -1.42 -6.31
C GLU A 30 17.08 -2.63 -7.18
N ARG A 31 16.11 -2.46 -8.08
CA ARG A 31 15.52 -3.56 -8.87
C ARG A 31 15.28 -3.15 -10.32
N ASN A 32 15.33 -4.13 -11.23
CA ASN A 32 15.08 -3.92 -12.66
C ASN A 32 13.59 -3.86 -13.04
N ASN A 33 12.66 -4.07 -12.11
CA ASN A 33 11.23 -4.09 -12.40
C ASN A 33 10.43 -3.69 -11.15
N TYR A 34 9.28 -3.05 -11.38
CA TYR A 34 8.34 -2.70 -10.31
C TYR A 34 7.73 -3.93 -9.65
N ARG A 35 7.79 -3.96 -8.32
CA ARG A 35 7.26 -5.04 -7.49
C ARG A 35 6.53 -4.49 -6.28
N TYR A 36 5.53 -5.24 -5.83
CA TYR A 36 4.84 -4.91 -4.59
C TYR A 36 5.71 -5.22 -3.39
N ILE A 37 5.87 -4.26 -2.48
CA ILE A 37 6.67 -4.41 -1.25
C ILE A 37 6.07 -5.50 -0.35
N SER A 38 4.75 -5.70 -0.37
CA SER A 38 4.10 -6.72 0.45
C SER A 38 4.54 -8.14 0.08
N ASN A 39 4.53 -8.49 -1.20
CA ASN A 39 4.64 -9.87 -1.65
C ASN A 39 5.79 -10.15 -2.62
N ASN A 40 6.56 -9.12 -2.99
CA ASN A 40 7.66 -9.19 -3.95
C ASN A 40 7.25 -9.64 -5.37
N LYS A 41 5.95 -9.70 -5.68
CA LYS A 41 5.44 -10.02 -7.01
C LYS A 41 5.61 -8.81 -7.93
N LEU A 42 5.82 -9.10 -9.21
CA LEU A 42 5.80 -8.09 -10.26
C LEU A 42 4.45 -7.40 -10.29
N VAL A 43 4.45 -6.13 -10.69
CA VAL A 43 3.22 -5.46 -11.09
C VAL A 43 2.59 -6.22 -12.25
N ASP A 44 1.32 -6.56 -12.14
CA ASP A 44 0.54 -7.31 -13.13
C ASP A 44 -0.54 -6.44 -13.78
N TYR A 45 -0.83 -5.28 -13.21
CA TYR A 45 -1.75 -4.29 -13.74
C TYR A 45 -1.24 -2.88 -13.50
N THR A 46 -1.31 -2.05 -14.53
CA THR A 46 -1.07 -0.62 -14.48
C THR A 46 -2.24 0.10 -15.16
N PRO A 47 -2.85 1.13 -14.53
CA PRO A 47 -3.86 1.95 -15.19
C PRO A 47 -3.36 2.52 -16.52
N LYS A 48 -4.28 2.81 -17.43
CA LYS A 48 -3.95 3.52 -18.67
C LYS A 48 -3.26 4.85 -18.35
N ASP A 49 -2.33 5.25 -19.21
CA ASP A 49 -1.57 6.51 -19.07
C ASP A 49 -0.64 6.56 -17.84
N SER A 50 -0.36 5.40 -17.24
CA SER A 50 0.65 5.28 -16.17
C SER A 50 2.06 5.54 -16.69
N VAL A 51 2.85 6.30 -15.93
CA VAL A 51 4.24 6.64 -16.27
C VAL A 51 5.17 6.13 -15.18
N LEU A 52 5.65 4.90 -15.35
CA LEU A 52 6.61 4.26 -14.45
C LEU A 52 8.00 4.25 -15.09
N VAL A 53 8.89 5.11 -14.61
CA VAL A 53 10.29 5.14 -15.05
C VAL A 53 11.09 4.15 -14.21
N ASN A 54 11.81 3.26 -14.87
CA ASN A 54 12.58 2.21 -14.21
C ASN A 54 13.99 2.70 -13.85
N ASN A 55 14.08 3.63 -12.90
CA ASN A 55 15.33 4.27 -12.46
C ASN A 55 15.57 4.13 -10.95
N GLY A 56 15.05 3.07 -10.33
CA GLY A 56 15.18 2.89 -8.88
C GLY A 56 14.21 3.72 -8.04
N SER A 57 13.14 4.24 -8.64
CA SER A 57 12.16 5.10 -7.99
C SER A 57 10.98 4.33 -7.35
N CYS A 58 10.27 5.03 -6.47
CA CYS A 58 9.04 4.56 -5.85
C CYS A 58 7.84 4.95 -6.71
N ALA A 59 6.78 4.14 -6.71
CA ALA A 59 5.55 4.46 -7.42
C ALA A 59 4.51 5.10 -6.50
N PHE A 60 3.80 6.10 -7.02
CA PHE A 60 2.69 6.78 -6.36
C PHE A 60 1.44 6.79 -7.25
N LEU A 61 0.29 6.93 -6.60
CA LEU A 61 -0.99 7.23 -7.24
C LEU A 61 -1.01 8.72 -7.56
N LYS A 62 -1.18 9.05 -8.84
CA LYS A 62 -1.35 10.42 -9.34
C LYS A 62 -2.82 10.63 -9.74
N PRO A 63 -3.50 11.65 -9.21
CA PRO A 63 -4.89 11.92 -9.56
C PRO A 63 -5.02 12.31 -11.04
N VAL A 64 -5.98 11.71 -11.75
CA VAL A 64 -6.37 12.02 -13.13
C VAL A 64 -7.89 11.94 -13.18
N ASP A 65 -8.58 13.08 -13.22
CA ASP A 65 -10.03 13.14 -13.04
C ASP A 65 -10.82 12.17 -13.94
N PRO A 66 -11.67 11.27 -13.41
CA PRO A 66 -12.09 11.05 -12.00
C PRO A 66 -11.36 9.91 -11.26
N LEU A 67 -10.25 9.41 -11.80
CA LEU A 67 -9.52 8.24 -11.37
C LEU A 67 -8.10 8.59 -10.85
N TYR A 68 -7.30 7.54 -10.64
CA TYR A 68 -5.88 7.63 -10.36
C TYR A 68 -5.11 6.82 -11.39
N THR A 69 -3.92 7.31 -11.76
CA THR A 69 -2.94 6.59 -12.56
C THR A 69 -1.67 6.35 -11.75
N PHE A 70 -0.72 5.56 -12.27
CA PHE A 70 0.57 5.37 -11.61
C PHE A 70 1.60 6.35 -12.15
N ALA A 71 2.42 6.88 -11.26
CA ALA A 71 3.60 7.65 -11.60
C ALA A 71 4.78 7.21 -10.72
N SER A 72 6.00 7.51 -11.14
CA SER A 72 7.21 7.21 -10.37
C SER A 72 7.95 8.48 -9.95
N GLY A 73 8.56 8.46 -8.77
CA GLY A 73 9.33 9.60 -8.25
C GLY A 73 10.38 9.19 -7.21
N ASP A 74 11.22 10.14 -6.85
CA ASP A 74 12.21 9.96 -5.77
C ASP A 74 11.50 9.53 -4.47
N CYS A 75 11.92 8.39 -3.92
CA CYS A 75 11.37 7.79 -2.71
C CYS A 75 11.49 8.69 -1.47
N THR A 76 12.39 9.67 -1.49
CA THR A 76 12.63 10.61 -0.39
C THR A 76 11.63 11.78 -0.37
N VAL A 77 10.88 11.98 -1.46
CA VAL A 77 9.87 13.05 -1.56
C VAL A 77 8.71 12.76 -0.61
N ARG A 78 8.40 13.75 0.24
CA ARG A 78 7.30 13.66 1.19
C ARG A 78 5.96 13.63 0.46
N LYS A 79 5.25 12.49 0.57
CA LYS A 79 3.85 12.33 0.18
C LYS A 79 3.13 11.50 1.24
N ARG A 80 1.80 11.46 1.17
CA ARG A 80 1.00 10.60 2.06
C ARG A 80 1.07 9.15 1.60
N PHE A 81 0.75 8.22 2.49
CA PHE A 81 0.75 6.79 2.20
C PHE A 81 -0.66 6.23 2.28
N VAL A 82 -0.98 5.32 1.36
CA VAL A 82 -2.14 4.44 1.48
C VAL A 82 -1.65 3.05 1.86
N CYS A 83 -2.23 2.52 2.93
CA CYS A 83 -1.83 1.25 3.52
C CYS A 83 -2.98 0.23 3.40
N THR A 84 -2.62 -1.01 3.13
CA THR A 84 -3.54 -2.15 3.18
C THR A 84 -2.94 -3.22 4.09
N GLN A 85 -3.80 -4.00 4.74
CA GLN A 85 -3.35 -5.08 5.60
C GLN A 85 -2.70 -6.19 4.75
N THR A 86 -1.58 -6.72 5.22
CA THR A 86 -0.88 -7.83 4.56
C THR A 86 -0.19 -8.73 5.57
N ASP A 87 -0.17 -10.03 5.29
CA ASP A 87 0.55 -11.04 6.08
C ASP A 87 2.03 -11.18 5.63
N MET A 88 2.47 -10.40 4.64
CA MET A 88 3.79 -10.51 4.05
C MET A 88 4.47 -9.14 3.91
N CYS A 89 5.79 -9.15 4.07
CA CYS A 89 6.65 -8.01 3.79
C CYS A 89 7.90 -8.50 3.06
N ASN A 90 8.22 -7.87 1.93
CA ASN A 90 9.29 -8.25 1.00
C ASN A 90 9.29 -9.75 0.63
N GLY A 91 8.10 -10.34 0.52
CA GLY A 91 7.93 -11.77 0.20
C GLY A 91 8.16 -12.72 1.38
N ALA A 92 8.52 -12.22 2.56
CA ALA A 92 8.57 -13.00 3.78
C ALA A 92 7.24 -12.90 4.54
N ARG A 93 6.75 -14.02 5.07
CA ARG A 93 5.60 -13.99 5.99
C ARG A 93 6.01 -13.23 7.25
N MET A 94 5.26 -12.18 7.57
CA MET A 94 5.42 -11.53 8.85
C MET A 94 4.99 -12.51 9.95
N ARG A 95 5.77 -12.58 11.04
CA ARG A 95 5.29 -13.28 12.22
C ARG A 95 4.02 -12.59 12.65
N LYS A 96 2.90 -13.33 12.66
CA LYS A 96 1.67 -12.84 13.29
C LYS A 96 2.09 -12.42 14.71
N PRO A 97 1.80 -11.18 15.15
CA PRO A 97 1.94 -10.89 16.57
C PRO A 97 1.18 -11.99 17.29
N LYS A 98 1.81 -12.65 18.27
CA LYS A 98 1.01 -13.43 19.23
C LYS A 98 -0.02 -12.43 19.75
N ALA A 99 -1.30 -12.70 19.53
CA ALA A 99 -2.34 -11.95 20.18
C ALA A 99 -2.21 -12.25 21.69
N SER A 100 -1.32 -11.55 22.38
CA SER A 100 -1.34 -11.52 23.83
C SER A 100 -2.49 -10.60 24.19
N CYS A 101 -3.71 -11.15 24.17
CA CYS A 101 -4.77 -10.59 24.99
C CYS A 101 -4.41 -10.90 26.44
N THR A 102 -3.37 -10.24 26.96
CA THR A 102 -3.12 -10.20 28.39
C THR A 102 -4.10 -9.15 28.91
N VAL A 103 -5.29 -9.60 29.27
CA VAL A 103 -6.22 -8.78 30.05
C VAL A 103 -5.49 -8.47 31.35
N PRO A 104 -5.14 -7.20 31.62
CA PRO A 104 -4.50 -6.84 32.88
C PRO A 104 -5.38 -7.29 34.03
N ASP A 105 -4.82 -7.72 35.16
CA ASP A 105 -5.61 -8.25 36.27
C ASP A 105 -6.68 -7.26 36.77
N TYR A 106 -6.42 -5.94 36.69
CA TYR A 106 -7.40 -4.90 37.00
C TYR A 106 -8.64 -4.90 36.08
N ALA A 107 -8.52 -5.40 34.85
CA ALA A 107 -9.62 -5.49 33.90
C ALA A 107 -10.42 -6.80 34.05
N LYS A 108 -9.93 -7.77 34.84
CA LYS A 108 -10.68 -8.97 35.21
C LYS A 108 -11.74 -8.66 36.28
N GLU A 109 -11.48 -7.68 37.16
CA GLU A 109 -12.44 -7.25 38.19
C GLU A 109 -13.66 -6.54 37.60
N ILE A 110 -13.51 -5.86 36.44
CA ILE A 110 -14.59 -5.12 35.79
C ILE A 110 -15.61 -6.05 35.11
N LEU A 111 -15.21 -7.29 34.79
CA LEU A 111 -16.09 -8.27 34.11
C LEU A 111 -16.91 -9.15 35.08
N SER A 112 -16.79 -8.93 36.39
CA SER A 112 -17.52 -9.67 37.44
C SER A 112 -18.60 -8.85 38.17
N LEU A 113 -19.07 -7.74 37.58
CA LEU A 113 -20.24 -6.97 38.06
C LEU A 113 -21.44 -7.14 37.12
#